data_AF-A0A7S0SU03-F1
#
_entry.id   AF-A0A7S0SU03-F1
#
_cell.length_a   1.000
_cell.length_b   1.000
_cell.length_c   1.000
_cell.angle_alpha   90.00
_cell.angle_beta   90.00
_cell.angle_gamma   90.00
#
_symmetry.space_group_name_H-M   'P 1'
#
loop_
_entity.id
_entity.type
_entity.pdbx_description
1 polymer ?
#
loop_
_entity_poly.entity_id
_entity_poly.type
_entity_poly.pdbx_seq_one_letter_code
_entity_poly.pdbx_strand_id
1 'polypeptide(L)'
;MQNTSIGCLSDGQKSRIVFAMINMRNPNLLLLDEPTNHLDVEAIDGLANAIKKFQGGVVLVSHDFRLIDQVADQIWVCEKKKVTVWKGTIREYKTHLAKQMGFNHI
;
A
#
# COMPACT_ATOMS: atom_id res chain seq x y z
N MET A 1 -19.43 -19.58 -6.28
CA MET A 1 -18.65 -19.88 -5.05
C MET A 1 -17.29 -20.40 -5.47
N GLN A 2 -16.20 -19.82 -4.96
CA GLN A 2 -14.84 -20.22 -5.28
C GLN A 2 -14.46 -21.40 -4.38
N ASN A 3 -14.22 -22.59 -4.95
CA ASN A 3 -14.08 -23.86 -4.22
C ASN A 3 -12.64 -24.43 -4.27
N THR A 4 -11.67 -23.58 -4.56
CA THR A 4 -10.26 -23.94 -4.71
C THR A 4 -9.58 -24.04 -3.34
N SER A 5 -8.77 -25.08 -3.12
CA SER A 5 -7.97 -25.22 -1.90
C SER A 5 -7.02 -24.03 -1.73
N ILE A 6 -6.82 -23.57 -0.48
CA ILE A 6 -6.00 -22.39 -0.16
C ILE A 6 -4.58 -22.49 -0.73
N GLY A 7 -4.03 -23.71 -0.80
CA GLY A 7 -2.68 -23.99 -1.30
C GLY A 7 -2.53 -23.79 -2.81
N CYS A 8 -3.64 -23.77 -3.56
CA CYS A 8 -3.67 -23.61 -5.01
C CYS A 8 -4.04 -22.17 -5.44
N LEU A 9 -4.28 -21.27 -4.48
CA LEU A 9 -4.59 -19.89 -4.77
C LEU A 9 -3.32 -19.12 -5.16
N SER A 10 -3.47 -18.15 -6.07
CA SER A 10 -2.40 -17.18 -6.31
C SER A 10 -2.16 -16.33 -5.06
N ASP A 11 -0.97 -15.75 -4.93
CA ASP A 11 -0.65 -14.92 -3.77
C ASP A 11 -1.57 -13.67 -3.69
N GLY A 12 -2.04 -13.18 -4.84
CA GLY A 12 -3.11 -12.18 -4.91
C GLY A 12 -4.45 -12.63 -4.35
N GLN A 13 -4.87 -13.87 -4.64
CA GLN A 13 -6.09 -14.44 -4.07
C GLN A 13 -5.96 -14.67 -2.56
N LYS A 14 -4.80 -15.15 -2.10
CA LYS A 14 -4.52 -15.31 -0.66
C LYS A 14 -4.58 -13.97 0.07
N SER A 15 -3.96 -12.93 -0.48
CA SER A 15 -3.97 -11.58 0.11
C SER A 15 -5.39 -11.02 0.23
N ARG A 16 -6.23 -11.18 -0.81
CA ARG A 16 -7.65 -10.79 -0.74
C ARG A 16 -8.43 -11.53 0.35
N ILE A 17 -8.18 -12.83 0.52
CA ILE A 17 -8.82 -13.62 1.59
C ILE A 17 -8.35 -13.15 2.96
N VAL A 18 -7.04 -12.92 3.16
CA VAL A 18 -6.50 -12.37 4.41
C VAL A 18 -7.14 -11.03 4.74
N PHE A 19 -7.25 -10.14 3.76
CA PHE A 19 -7.88 -8.83 3.95
C PHE A 19 -9.37 -8.96 4.30
N ALA A 20 -10.10 -9.86 3.63
CA ALA A 20 -11.49 -10.15 3.97
C ALA A 20 -11.64 -10.70 5.40
N MET A 21 -10.77 -11.63 5.81
CA MET A 21 -10.76 -12.18 7.18
C MET A 21 -10.45 -11.13 8.24
N ILE A 22 -9.52 -10.21 7.97
CA ILE A 22 -9.22 -9.11 8.89
C ILE A 22 -10.42 -8.16 8.99
N ASN A 23 -11.04 -7.81 7.85
CA ASN A 23 -12.23 -6.97 7.81
C ASN A 23 -13.42 -7.57 8.56
N MET A 24 -13.59 -8.89 8.60
CA MET A 24 -14.65 -9.55 9.38
C MET A 24 -14.56 -9.26 10.89
N ARG A 25 -13.40 -8.85 11.39
CA ARG A 25 -13.22 -8.46 12.79
C ARG A 25 -13.59 -7.00 13.06
N ASN A 26 -14.03 -6.25 12.04
CA ASN A 26 -14.35 -4.83 12.10
C ASN A 26 -13.31 -3.99 12.85
N PRO A 27 -12.00 -4.07 12.51
CA PRO A 27 -11.00 -3.28 13.20
C PRO A 27 -11.20 -1.78 12.93
N ASN A 28 -10.89 -0.94 13.91
CA ASN A 28 -10.90 0.52 13.72
C ASN A 28 -9.63 1.03 13.02
N LEU A 29 -8.53 0.27 13.11
CA LEU A 29 -7.23 0.62 12.55
C LEU A 29 -6.55 -0.62 11.97
N LEU A 30 -6.01 -0.50 10.76
CA LEU A 30 -5.24 -1.53 10.08
C LEU A 30 -3.81 -1.04 9.85
N LEU A 31 -2.83 -1.85 10.25
CA LEU A 31 -1.41 -1.59 10.00
C LEU A 31 -0.93 -2.60 8.95
N LEU A 32 -0.45 -2.11 7.81
CA LEU A 32 0.05 -2.92 6.71
C LEU A 32 1.52 -2.60 6.48
N ASP A 33 2.39 -3.57 6.70
CA ASP A 33 3.82 -3.47 6.44
C ASP A 33 4.17 -4.26 5.18
N GLU A 34 4.57 -3.55 4.13
CA GLU A 34 4.94 -4.09 2.81
C GLU A 34 3.93 -5.11 2.24
N PRO A 35 2.62 -4.77 2.16
CA PRO A 35 1.59 -5.73 1.76
C PRO A 35 1.61 -6.08 0.26
N THR A 36 2.43 -5.40 -0.53
CA THR A 36 2.62 -5.67 -1.97
C THR A 36 3.63 -6.78 -2.24
N ASN A 37 4.34 -7.26 -1.22
CA ASN A 37 5.34 -8.29 -1.43
C ASN A 37 4.71 -9.56 -2.00
N HIS A 38 5.31 -10.10 -3.07
CA HIS A 38 4.80 -11.24 -3.84
C HIS A 38 3.44 -11.03 -4.54
N LEU A 39 2.93 -9.79 -4.64
CA LEU A 39 1.70 -9.50 -5.38
C LEU A 39 1.99 -9.15 -6.83
N ASP A 40 1.16 -9.68 -7.73
CA ASP A 40 1.11 -9.22 -9.11
C ASP A 40 0.32 -7.89 -9.23
N VAL A 41 0.34 -7.29 -10.42
CA VAL A 41 -0.30 -6.00 -10.67
C VAL A 41 -1.81 -6.03 -10.39
N GLU A 42 -2.49 -7.12 -10.76
CA GLU A 42 -3.93 -7.26 -10.56
C GLU A 42 -4.27 -7.40 -9.06
N ALA A 43 -3.43 -8.09 -8.30
CA ALA A 43 -3.54 -8.21 -6.86
C ALA A 43 -3.33 -6.87 -6.15
N ILE A 44 -2.38 -6.06 -6.61
CA ILE A 44 -2.15 -4.71 -6.08
C ILE A 44 -3.40 -3.85 -6.28
N ASP A 45 -3.99 -3.84 -7.47
CA ASP A 45 -5.22 -3.08 -7.74
C ASP A 45 -6.39 -3.62 -6.89
N GLY A 46 -6.46 -4.94 -6.69
CA GLY A 46 -7.43 -5.57 -5.79
C GLY A 46 -7.27 -5.13 -4.33
N LEU A 47 -6.03 -5.09 -3.83
CA LEU A 47 -5.70 -4.62 -2.49
C LEU A 47 -6.04 -3.14 -2.32
N ALA A 48 -5.68 -2.31 -3.31
CA ALA A 48 -5.99 -0.89 -3.31
C ALA A 48 -7.50 -0.63 -3.21
N ASN A 49 -8.29 -1.38 -3.98
CA ASN A 49 -9.75 -1.33 -3.92
C ASN A 49 -10.32 -1.80 -2.57
N ALA A 50 -9.69 -2.79 -1.93
CA ALA A 50 -10.10 -3.25 -0.60
C ALA A 50 -9.82 -2.20 0.48
N ILE A 51 -8.63 -1.58 0.43
CA ILE A 51 -8.24 -0.48 1.33
C ILE A 51 -9.20 0.70 1.19
N LYS A 52 -9.53 1.12 -0.04
CA LYS A 52 -10.48 2.23 -0.29
C LYS A 52 -11.89 1.99 0.25
N LYS A 53 -12.30 0.73 0.37
CA LYS A 53 -13.63 0.35 0.89
C LYS A 53 -13.65 0.12 2.39
N PHE A 54 -12.48 0.06 3.02
CA PHE A 54 -12.36 -0.13 4.45
C PHE A 54 -12.79 1.15 5.18
N GLN A 55 -13.67 1.00 6.19
CA GLN A 55 -14.22 2.16 6.92
C GLN A 55 -13.38 2.60 8.11
N GLY A 56 -12.36 1.81 8.50
CA GLY A 56 -11.42 2.18 9.54
C GLY A 56 -10.22 2.97 9.00
N GLY A 57 -9.33 3.37 9.89
CA GLY A 57 -8.04 3.96 9.51
C GLY A 57 -7.09 2.91 8.95
N VAL A 58 -6.26 3.28 7.98
CA VAL A 58 -5.19 2.41 7.46
C VAL A 58 -3.86 3.15 7.55
N VAL A 59 -2.86 2.51 8.16
CA VAL A 59 -1.46 2.92 8.06
C VAL A 59 -0.77 1.91 7.17
N LEU A 60 -0.22 2.41 6.06
CA LEU A 60 0.43 1.60 5.05
C LEU A 60 1.91 1.99 4.95
N VAL A 61 2.79 1.00 5.10
CA VAL A 61 4.21 1.10 4.75
C VAL A 61 4.40 0.32 3.47
N SER A 62 4.93 0.96 2.43
CA SER A 62 5.16 0.35 1.12
C SER A 62 6.26 1.10 0.39
N HIS A 63 7.04 0.37 -0.42
CA HIS A 63 7.91 0.95 -1.43
C HIS A 63 7.24 1.06 -2.81
N ASP A 64 6.01 0.55 -2.97
CA ASP A 64 5.24 0.60 -4.21
C ASP A 64 4.52 1.95 -4.37
N PHE A 65 5.07 2.79 -5.25
CA PHE A 65 4.50 4.10 -5.57
C PHE A 65 3.09 4.03 -6.17
N ARG A 66 2.74 2.98 -6.92
CA ARG A 66 1.40 2.84 -7.53
C ARG A 66 0.35 2.60 -6.45
N LEU A 67 0.64 1.72 -5.49
CA LEU A 67 -0.27 1.48 -4.38
C LEU A 67 -0.48 2.78 -3.58
N ILE A 68 0.62 3.46 -3.23
CA ILE A 68 0.56 4.72 -2.47
C ILE A 68 -0.24 5.80 -3.23
N ASP A 69 0.02 6.01 -4.53
CA ASP A 69 -0.71 6.96 -5.38
C ASP A 69 -2.22 6.65 -5.41
N GLN A 70 -2.58 5.37 -5.32
CA GLN A 70 -3.97 4.96 -5.36
C GLN A 70 -4.69 5.14 -4.02
N VAL A 71 -4.07 4.83 -2.88
CA VAL A 71 -4.79 4.70 -1.59
C VAL A 71 -4.48 5.77 -0.55
N ALA A 72 -3.36 6.49 -0.67
CA ALA A 72 -2.91 7.36 0.41
C ALA A 72 -3.60 8.73 0.39
N ASP A 73 -4.30 9.07 1.47
CA ASP A 73 -4.83 10.42 1.70
C ASP A 73 -3.76 11.39 2.21
N GLN A 74 -2.79 10.86 2.97
CA GLN A 74 -1.65 11.60 3.50
C GLN A 74 -0.37 10.78 3.37
N ILE A 75 0.73 11.44 3.01
CA ILE A 75 2.04 10.82 2.88
C ILE A 75 2.91 11.27 4.05
N TRP A 76 3.46 10.31 4.78
CA TRP A 76 4.35 10.54 5.91
C TRP A 76 5.74 10.07 5.56
N VAL A 77 6.71 10.97 5.62
CA VAL A 77 8.10 10.71 5.25
C VAL A 77 8.92 10.50 6.51
N CYS A 78 9.55 9.33 6.63
CA CYS A 78 10.42 8.99 7.74
C CYS A 78 11.89 9.14 7.32
N GLU A 79 12.53 10.24 7.69
CA GLU A 79 13.92 10.54 7.35
C GLU A 79 14.61 11.32 8.47
N LYS A 80 15.95 11.24 8.55
CA LYS A 80 16.76 12.01 9.53
C LYS A 80 16.27 11.85 10.98
N LYS A 81 15.83 10.65 11.34
CA LYS A 81 15.24 10.30 12.66
C LYS A 81 13.98 11.11 13.01
N LYS A 82 13.26 11.63 12.02
CA LYS A 82 12.00 12.37 12.17
C LYS A 82 10.96 11.85 11.19
N VAL A 83 9.69 12.04 11.53
CA VAL A 83 8.58 11.78 10.62
C VAL A 83 7.88 13.09 10.35
N THR A 84 7.73 13.44 9.07
CA THR A 84 7.10 14.69 8.64
C THR A 84 6.05 14.42 7.58
N VAL A 85 4.93 15.14 7.66
CA VAL A 85 3.87 15.06 6.65
C VAL A 85 4.33 15.76 5.38
N TRP A 86 4.28 15.04 4.27
CA TRP A 86 4.49 15.59 2.93
C TRP A 86 3.18 16.15 2.40
N LYS A 87 3.20 17.42 1.96
CA LYS A 87 2.00 18.14 1.50
C LYS A 87 1.72 17.98 0.00
N GLY A 88 2.64 17.37 -0.74
CA GLY A 88 2.52 17.17 -2.17
C GLY A 88 2.00 15.78 -2.52
N THR A 89 1.95 15.50 -3.82
CA THR A 89 1.64 14.16 -4.32
C THR A 89 2.83 13.21 -4.15
N ILE A 90 2.59 11.90 -4.25
CA ILE A 90 3.69 10.91 -4.25
C ILE A 90 4.60 11.08 -5.47
N ARG A 91 4.08 11.59 -6.58
CA ARG A 91 4.86 11.90 -7.79
C ARG A 91 5.82 13.06 -7.53
N GLU A 92 5.35 14.12 -6.90
CA GLU A 92 6.19 15.24 -6.46
C GLU A 92 7.24 14.79 -5.46
N TYR A 93 6.89 13.88 -4.56
CA TYR A 93 7.84 13.26 -3.63
C TYR A 93 8.94 12.49 -4.38
N LYS A 94 8.59 11.71 -5.40
CA LYS A 94 9.58 11.02 -6.26
C LYS A 94 10.52 11.99 -6.95
N THR A 95 10.01 13.09 -7.49
CA THR A 95 10.85 14.15 -8.08
C THR A 95 11.73 14.83 -7.03
N HIS A 96 11.21 15.06 -5.83
CA HIS A 96 11.96 15.61 -4.72
C HIS A 96 13.13 14.71 -4.31
N LEU A 97 12.89 13.40 -4.20
CA LEU A 97 13.92 12.40 -3.92
C LEU A 97 14.99 12.37 -5.02
N ALA A 98 14.61 12.39 -6.29
CA ALA A 98 15.55 12.41 -7.41
C ALA A 98 16.48 13.64 -7.37
N LYS A 99 15.93 14.82 -7.04
CA LYS A 99 16.71 16.05 -6.86
C LYS A 99 17.66 15.98 -5.66
N GLN A 100 17.21 15.42 -4.53
CA GLN A 100 18.05 15.26 -3.34
C GLN A 100 19.19 14.25 -3.54
N MET A 101 18.96 13.18 -4.30
CA MET A 101 19.98 12.17 -4.60
C MET A 101 20.99 12.59 -5.68
N GLY A 102 20.91 13.82 -6.18
CA GLY A 102 21.94 14.38 -7.06
C GLY A 102 21.86 13.93 -8.52
N PHE A 103 20.72 13.42 -8.99
CA PHE A 103 20.48 13.23 -10.44
C PHE A 103 20.16 14.57 -11.12
N ASN A 104 21.10 15.51 -11.04
CA ASN A 104 21.21 16.60 -12.02
C ASN A 104 22.04 16.07 -13.18
N HIS A 105 21.47 16.10 -14.39
CA HIS A 105 22.04 15.65 -15.67
C HIS A 105 21.91 14.15 -15.99
N ILE A 106 20.88 13.82 -16.77
CA ILE A 106 21.06 13.33 -18.15
C ILE A 106 20.00 14.02 -19.02
#